data_AF-A0A164JXG9-F1
#
_entry.id   AF-A0A164JXG9-F1
#
_cell.length_a   1.000
_cell.length_b   1.000
_cell.length_c   1.000
_cell.angle_alpha   90.00
_cell.angle_beta   90.00
_cell.angle_gamma   90.00
#
_symmetry.space_group_name_H-M   'P 1'
#
loop_
_entity.id
_entity.type
_entity.pdbx_description
1 polymer ?
#
loop_
_entity_poly.entity_id
_entity_poly.type
_entity_poly.pdbx_seq_one_letter_code
_entity_poly.pdbx_strand_id
1 'polypeptide(L)'
;MDDAVVPILPTAPIADVMLPPHRFYEPVPGLGENAAAFAYSSDRLVRHLFDVGLQLHTLRLVFDQTDATPNQVRSASDAVGLALDDLDMLIRDAGLAMLALSTDAVTKTTGDGHGPKARKRRR
;
A
#
# COMPACT_ATOMS: atom_id res chain seq x y z
N MET A 1 -47.07 4.50 42.77
CA MET A 1 -46.28 4.79 41.56
C MET A 1 -44.86 4.97 42.06
N ASP A 2 -44.19 3.85 42.23
CA ASP A 2 -42.85 3.76 42.82
C ASP A 2 -41.85 3.69 41.67
N ASP A 3 -41.22 4.82 41.37
CA ASP A 3 -40.18 4.92 40.36
C ASP A 3 -38.87 4.39 40.96
N ALA A 4 -38.50 3.18 40.56
CA ALA A 4 -37.20 2.59 40.85
C ALA A 4 -36.11 3.29 40.03
N VAL A 5 -35.38 4.22 40.65
CA VAL A 5 -34.15 4.76 40.08
C VAL A 5 -33.03 3.73 40.27
N VAL A 6 -32.70 3.02 39.19
CA VAL A 6 -31.50 2.18 39.11
C VAL A 6 -30.27 3.09 38.98
N PRO A 7 -29.28 3.03 39.88
CA PRO A 7 -28.01 3.70 39.66
C PRO A 7 -27.21 2.92 38.60
N ILE A 8 -27.02 3.53 37.43
CA ILE A 8 -26.08 3.03 36.42
C ILE A 8 -24.67 3.27 36.97
N LEU A 9 -24.06 2.20 37.47
CA LEU A 9 -22.64 2.12 37.79
C LEU A 9 -21.81 2.28 36.50
N PRO A 10 -20.90 3.26 36.39
CA PRO A 10 -19.93 3.29 35.30
C PRO A 10 -18.89 2.19 35.54
N THR A 11 -19.10 1.03 34.91
CA THR A 11 -18.11 -0.03 34.86
C THR A 11 -17.06 0.29 33.79
N ALA A 12 -15.81 0.21 34.23
CA ALA A 12 -14.55 0.12 33.49
C ALA A 12 -13.86 1.43 33.07
N PRO A 13 -12.55 1.56 33.43
CA PRO A 13 -11.71 2.66 32.99
C PRO A 13 -11.44 2.54 31.51
N ILE A 14 -11.39 3.70 30.86
CA ILE A 14 -10.98 3.91 29.48
C ILE A 14 -9.62 3.23 29.30
N ALA A 15 -9.65 2.04 28.70
CA ALA A 15 -8.46 1.38 28.22
C ALA A 15 -7.83 2.33 27.21
N ASP A 16 -6.72 2.95 27.61
CA ASP A 16 -5.44 2.86 26.93
C ASP A 16 -5.53 2.43 25.45
N VAL A 17 -6.17 3.25 24.62
CA VAL A 17 -6.00 3.19 23.17
C VAL A 17 -4.78 4.04 22.85
N MET A 18 -3.62 3.64 23.37
CA MET A 18 -2.36 3.93 22.71
C MET A 18 -2.40 3.21 21.36
N LEU A 19 -2.87 3.92 20.34
CA LEU A 19 -2.50 3.63 18.96
C LEU A 19 -0.98 3.43 18.95
N PRO A 20 -0.47 2.27 18.51
CA PRO A 20 0.97 2.07 18.48
C PRO A 20 1.57 3.16 17.59
N PRO A 21 2.62 3.87 18.05
CA PRO A 21 3.29 4.86 17.23
C PRO A 21 3.71 4.17 15.94
N HIS A 22 3.44 4.83 14.82
CA HIS A 22 3.85 4.42 13.48
C HIS A 22 5.19 3.70 13.55
N ARG A 23 5.15 2.37 13.44
CA ARG A 23 6.35 1.58 13.16
C ARG A 23 6.81 2.06 11.80
N PHE A 24 7.74 3.00 11.82
CA PHE A 24 8.68 3.20 10.73
C PHE A 24 9.06 1.81 10.25
N TYR A 25 8.85 1.58 8.95
CA TYR A 25 9.12 0.35 8.24
C TYR A 25 10.42 -0.29 8.78
N GLU A 26 10.29 -1.22 9.72
CA GLU A 26 11.42 -2.01 10.17
C GLU A 26 11.59 -3.06 9.08
N PRO A 27 12.68 -3.03 8.29
CA PRO A 27 12.85 -3.99 7.22
C PRO A 27 12.91 -5.36 7.87
N VAL A 28 11.86 -6.16 7.69
CA VAL A 28 11.79 -7.53 8.22
C VAL A 28 13.01 -8.27 7.68
N PRO A 29 13.99 -8.64 8.53
CA PRO A 29 15.20 -9.28 8.06
C PRO A 29 14.82 -10.63 7.46
N GLY A 30 14.96 -10.74 6.13
CA GLY A 30 14.79 -11.99 5.40
C GLY A 30 13.93 -11.94 4.14
N LEU A 31 13.23 -10.87 3.79
CA LEU A 31 12.41 -10.82 2.55
C LEU A 31 13.24 -10.48 1.29
N GLY A 32 14.50 -10.91 1.24
CA GLY A 32 15.62 -10.25 0.53
C GLY A 32 15.41 -9.88 -0.93
N GLU A 33 14.70 -10.68 -1.73
CA GLU A 33 14.50 -10.41 -3.16
C GLU A 33 13.12 -9.80 -3.46
N ASN A 34 12.05 -10.36 -2.90
CA ASN A 34 10.69 -9.85 -3.11
C ASN A 34 10.45 -8.49 -2.43
N ALA A 35 11.11 -8.20 -1.31
CA ALA A 35 11.06 -6.87 -0.69
C ALA A 35 11.83 -5.83 -1.52
N ALA A 36 12.97 -6.22 -2.10
CA ALA A 36 13.74 -5.34 -2.98
C ALA A 36 12.96 -5.04 -4.27
N ALA A 37 12.34 -6.05 -4.87
CA ALA A 37 11.46 -5.89 -6.04
C ALA A 37 10.26 -4.99 -5.71
N PHE A 38 9.60 -5.19 -4.56
CA PHE A 38 8.50 -4.33 -4.13
C PHE A 38 8.93 -2.88 -3.90
N ALA A 39 10.06 -2.66 -3.21
CA ALA A 39 10.58 -1.31 -2.98
C ALA A 39 10.92 -0.61 -4.30
N TYR A 40 11.54 -1.33 -5.24
CA TYR A 40 11.87 -0.81 -6.56
C TYR A 40 10.62 -0.43 -7.37
N SER A 41 9.64 -1.35 -7.47
CA SER A 41 8.39 -1.07 -8.20
C SER A 41 7.59 0.06 -7.56
N SER A 42 7.61 0.15 -6.23
CA SER A 42 6.93 1.22 -5.49
C SER A 42 7.60 2.59 -5.68
N ASP A 43 8.94 2.65 -5.64
CA ASP A 43 9.68 3.88 -5.97
C ASP A 43 9.38 4.35 -7.39
N ARG A 44 9.43 3.43 -8.36
CA ARG A 44 9.11 3.73 -9.76
C ARG A 44 7.68 4.25 -9.94
N LEU A 45 6.70 3.63 -9.27
CA LEU A 45 5.32 4.10 -9.27
C LEU A 45 5.20 5.52 -8.71
N VAL A 46 5.82 5.80 -7.56
CA VAL A 46 5.74 7.13 -6.92
C VAL A 46 6.40 8.21 -7.78
N ARG A 47 7.57 7.94 -8.36
CA ARG A 47 8.24 8.88 -9.27
C ARG A 47 7.37 9.18 -10.49
N HIS A 48 6.79 8.16 -11.11
CA HIS A 48 5.92 8.37 -12.26
C HIS A 48 4.59 9.05 -11.91
N LEU A 49 4.00 8.78 -10.75
CA LEU A 49 2.82 9.54 -10.29
C LEU A 49 3.13 11.03 -10.16
N PHE A 50 4.33 11.38 -9.68
CA PHE A 50 4.78 12.76 -9.61
C PHE A 50 4.96 13.36 -11.01
N ASP A 51 5.66 12.66 -11.91
CA ASP A 51 5.87 13.11 -13.28
C ASP A 51 4.55 13.30 -14.05
N VAL A 52 3.62 12.35 -13.93
CA VAL A 52 2.27 12.44 -14.52
C VAL A 52 1.51 13.62 -13.91
N GLY A 53 1.60 13.84 -12.59
CA GLY A 53 1.00 15.01 -11.95
C GLY A 53 1.48 16.33 -12.56
N LEU A 54 2.79 16.45 -12.81
CA LEU A 54 3.38 17.63 -13.47
C LEU A 54 2.94 17.76 -14.95
N GLN A 55 2.88 16.65 -15.68
CA GLN A 55 2.40 16.63 -17.06
C GLN A 55 0.94 17.05 -17.15
N LEU A 56 0.06 16.50 -16.31
CA LEU A 56 -1.35 16.86 -16.26
C LEU A 56 -1.56 18.33 -15.88
N HIS A 57 -0.74 18.87 -14.97
CA HIS A 57 -0.75 20.30 -14.66
C HIS A 57 -0.45 21.15 -15.90
N THR A 58 0.50 20.72 -16.73
CA THR A 58 0.84 21.40 -17.98
C THR A 58 -0.28 21.28 -19.01
N LEU A 59 -0.86 20.08 -19.18
CA LEU A 59 -1.96 19.85 -20.12
C LEU A 59 -3.22 20.62 -19.74
N ARG A 60 -3.48 20.83 -18.45
CA ARG A 60 -4.56 21.71 -17.98
C ARG A 60 -4.49 23.10 -18.61
N LEU A 61 -3.29 23.66 -18.80
CA LEU A 61 -3.12 24.97 -19.44
C LEU A 61 -3.60 24.98 -20.89
N VAL A 62 -3.56 23.83 -21.58
CA VAL A 62 -4.08 23.68 -22.95
C VAL A 62 -5.62 23.63 -22.93
N PHE A 63 -6.20 22.92 -21.96
CA PHE A 63 -7.65 22.84 -21.82
C PHE A 63 -8.31 24.12 -21.31
N ASP A 64 -7.59 24.91 -20.49
CA ASP A 64 -8.07 26.19 -19.95
C ASP A 64 -7.95 27.34 -20.97
N GLN A 65 -7.26 27.14 -22.10
CA GLN A 65 -7.12 28.14 -23.18
C GLN A 65 -8.40 28.24 -24.01
N THR A 66 -8.95 29.45 -24.10
CA THR A 66 -10.19 29.75 -24.84
C THR A 66 -10.02 29.63 -26.35
N ASP A 67 -8.80 29.82 -26.85
CA ASP A 67 -8.45 29.76 -28.27
C ASP A 67 -7.72 28.46 -28.66
N ALA A 68 -7.78 27.44 -27.80
CA ALA A 68 -7.16 26.15 -28.09
C ALA A 68 -7.79 25.51 -29.34
N THR A 69 -6.95 25.16 -30.30
CA THR A 69 -7.40 24.51 -31.53
C THR A 69 -7.86 23.08 -31.25
N PRO A 70 -8.81 22.52 -32.03
CA PRO A 70 -9.22 21.12 -31.88
C PRO A 70 -8.08 20.11 -31.94
N ASN A 71 -7.01 20.41 -32.70
CA ASN A 71 -5.83 19.56 -32.79
C ASN A 71 -4.98 19.59 -31.51
N GLN A 72 -4.86 20.76 -30.86
CA GLN A 72 -4.18 20.87 -29.57
C GLN A 72 -4.92 20.11 -28.46
N VAL A 73 -6.24 20.24 -28.42
CA VAL A 73 -7.10 19.50 -27.47
C VAL A 73 -6.97 18.00 -27.69
N ARG A 74 -7.02 17.52 -28.94
CA ARG A 74 -6.85 16.10 -29.26
C ARG A 74 -5.47 15.58 -28.86
N SER A 75 -4.41 16.31 -29.20
CA SER A 75 -3.05 15.94 -28.80
C SER A 75 -2.88 15.90 -27.28
N ALA A 76 -3.51 16.82 -26.55
CA ALA A 76 -3.51 16.81 -25.09
C ALA A 76 -4.28 15.60 -24.53
N SER A 77 -5.44 15.26 -25.12
CA SER A 77 -6.19 14.05 -24.75
C SER A 77 -5.42 12.76 -25.01
N ASP A 78 -4.72 12.66 -26.15
CA ASP A 78 -3.87 11.51 -26.48
C ASP A 78 -2.73 11.37 -25.47
N ALA A 79 -2.12 12.49 -25.05
CA ALA A 79 -1.09 12.50 -24.02
C ALA A 79 -1.63 12.05 -22.65
N VAL A 80 -2.87 12.43 -22.28
CA VAL A 80 -3.53 11.89 -21.07
C VAL A 80 -3.73 10.39 -21.18
N GLY A 81 -4.17 9.89 -22.35
CA GLY A 81 -4.35 8.46 -22.59
C GLY A 81 -3.07 7.66 -22.35
N LEU A 82 -1.97 8.10 -22.96
CA LEU A 82 -0.65 7.48 -22.78
C LEU A 82 -0.20 7.48 -21.32
N ALA A 83 -0.40 8.59 -20.60
CA ALA A 83 -0.05 8.67 -19.18
C ALA A 83 -0.86 7.70 -18.31
N LEU A 84 -2.14 7.47 -18.64
CA LEU A 84 -2.99 6.50 -17.93
C LEU A 84 -2.57 5.05 -18.22
N ASP A 85 -2.20 4.74 -19.47
CA ASP A 85 -1.69 3.42 -19.86
C ASP A 85 -0.38 3.10 -19.12
N ASP A 86 0.54 4.07 -19.04
CA ASP A 86 1.79 3.92 -18.28
C ASP A 86 1.53 3.70 -16.78
N LEU A 87 0.58 4.43 -16.20
CA LEU A 87 0.20 4.24 -14.80
C LEU A 87 -0.42 2.86 -14.54
N ASP A 88 -1.26 2.32 -15.43
CA ASP A 88 -1.82 0.98 -15.27
C ASP A 88 -0.72 -0.08 -15.19
N MET A 89 0.28 0.02 -16.08
CA MET A 89 1.43 -0.88 -16.09
C MET A 89 2.20 -0.82 -14.76
N LEU A 90 2.45 0.38 -14.25
CA LEU A 90 3.20 0.58 -12.99
C LEU A 90 2.43 0.08 -11.77
N ILE A 91 1.13 0.33 -11.71
CA ILE A 91 0.26 -0.17 -10.63
C ILE A 91 0.24 -1.69 -10.65
N ARG A 92 0.15 -2.30 -11.83
CA ARG A 92 0.22 -3.75 -12.00
C ARG A 92 1.56 -4.30 -11.51
N ASP A 93 2.68 -3.71 -11.92
CA ASP A 93 4.03 -4.14 -11.53
C ASP A 93 4.23 -4.05 -10.00
N ALA A 94 3.82 -2.93 -9.39
CA ALA A 94 3.90 -2.74 -7.95
C ALA A 94 2.96 -3.71 -7.19
N GLY A 95 1.75 -3.94 -7.72
CA GLY A 95 0.79 -4.89 -7.16
C GLY A 95 1.30 -6.34 -7.21
N LEU A 96 1.88 -6.77 -8.33
CA LEU A 96 2.48 -8.09 -8.45
C LEU A 96 3.65 -8.29 -7.47
N ALA A 97 4.50 -7.27 -7.31
CA ALA A 97 5.58 -7.31 -6.34
C ALA A 97 5.06 -7.37 -4.89
N MET A 98 3.98 -6.65 -4.56
CA MET A 98 3.33 -6.71 -3.25
C MET A 98 2.73 -8.09 -2.97
N LEU A 99 2.10 -8.71 -3.97
CA LEU A 99 1.55 -10.07 -3.83
C LEU A 99 2.66 -11.09 -3.60
N ALA A 100 3.76 -11.02 -4.35
CA ALA A 100 4.93 -11.88 -4.16
C ALA A 100 5.53 -11.74 -2.75
N LEU A 101 5.65 -10.49 -2.27
CA LEU A 101 6.09 -10.20 -0.90
C LEU A 101 5.15 -10.81 0.15
N SER A 102 3.84 -10.74 -0.09
CA SER A 102 2.81 -11.26 0.82
C SER A 102 2.83 -12.79 0.87
N THR A 103 3.04 -13.45 -0.26
CA THR A 103 3.18 -14.92 -0.31
C THR A 103 4.43 -15.41 0.42
N ASP A 104 5.55 -14.69 0.32
CA ASP A 104 6.77 -15.02 1.07
C ASP A 104 6.59 -14.90 2.58
N ALA A 105 5.83 -13.90 3.03
CA ALA A 105 5.53 -13.73 4.45
C ALA A 105 4.67 -14.89 5.01
N VAL A 106 3.73 -15.40 4.21
CA VAL A 106 2.86 -16.55 4.60
C VAL A 106 3.65 -17.87 4.64
N THR A 107 4.58 -18.09 3.71
CA THR A 107 5.39 -19.32 3.67
C THR A 107 6.43 -19.38 4.79
N LYS A 108 7.03 -18.24 5.16
CA LYS A 108 7.97 -18.18 6.30
C LYS A 108 7.30 -18.41 7.65
N THR A 109 6.07 -17.93 7.84
CA THR A 109 5.34 -18.11 9.11
C THR A 109 4.86 -19.54 9.35
N THR A 110 4.78 -20.37 8.30
CA THR A 110 4.34 -21.77 8.38
C THR A 110 5.49 -22.79 8.46
N GLY A 111 6.74 -22.40 8.13
CA GLY A 111 7.91 -23.29 8.10
C GLY A 111 8.68 -23.46 9.41
N ASP A 112 8.54 -22.56 10.39
CA ASP A 112 9.34 -22.57 11.63
C ASP A 112 8.69 -23.32 12.83
N GLY A 113 7.59 -24.04 12.58
CA GLY A 113 6.82 -24.74 13.61
C GLY A 113 6.97 -26.28 13.59
N HIS A 114 7.89 -26.80 14.42
CA HIS A 114 7.82 -28.13 15.04
C HIS A 114 8.25 -29.38 14.22
N GLY A 115 9.58 -29.55 14.06
CA GLY A 115 10.16 -30.89 13.86
C GLY A 115 10.06 -31.74 15.15
N PRO A 116 9.65 -33.02 15.10
CA PRO A 116 9.47 -33.83 16.29
C PRO A 116 10.82 -34.12 16.95
N LYS A 117 11.03 -33.61 18.16
CA LYS A 117 12.20 -33.89 18.99
C LYS A 117 12.19 -35.38 19.38
N ALA A 118 12.98 -36.19 18.68
CA ALA A 118 13.27 -37.57 19.03
C ALA A 118 13.94 -37.62 20.42
N ARG A 119 13.13 -37.89 21.43
CA ARG A 119 13.54 -38.05 22.83
C ARG A 119 14.38 -39.32 22.94
N LYS A 120 15.70 -39.15 22.89
CA LYS A 120 16.71 -40.19 23.09
C LYS A 120 16.53 -40.82 24.48
N ARG A 121 15.87 -41.99 24.53
CA ARG A 121 15.80 -42.85 25.70
C ARG A 121 17.21 -43.34 26.01
N ARG A 122 17.80 -42.83 27.10
CA ARG A 122 19.00 -43.41 27.70
C ARG A 122 18.60 -44.63 28.52
N ARG A 123 19.25 -45.75 28.19
CA ARG A 123 19.33 -46.99 28.97
C ARG A 123 20.01 -46.74 30.31
#